data_AF-A0A354T6W1-F1
#
_entry.id   AF-A0A354T6W1-F1
#
_cell.length_a   1.000
_cell.length_b   1.000
_cell.length_c   1.000
_cell.angle_alpha   90.00
_cell.angle_beta   90.00
_cell.angle_gamma   90.00
#
_symmetry.space_group_name_H-M   'P 1'
#
loop_
_entity.id
_entity.type
_entity.pdbx_description
1 polymer ?
#
loop_
_entity_poly.entity_id
_entity_poly.type
_entity_poly.pdbx_seq_one_letter_code
_entity_poly.pdbx_strand_id
1 'polypeptide(L)'
;MAVVHVKLGPGKLAPHGKKMVAHAMFHKGTHFVAASVLLKDKGGFHDVVLHLLAQGLEVVQKVLLLARDYDKYRPRLRKPLGHDLVLGADALHQAYRLKPMKKEVRSELQALSDHYREHLLRYGGIHDIFGRASLELKVDHVFRRTVALTLLGRRVFK
;
A
#
# COMPACT_ATOMS: atom_id res chain seq x y z
N MET A 1 24.77 -19.78 10.99
CA MET A 1 23.81 -18.71 11.34
C MET A 1 22.58 -19.34 11.95
N ALA A 2 22.30 -19.09 13.23
CA ALA A 2 21.10 -19.64 13.88
C ALA A 2 19.88 -18.77 13.54
N VAL A 3 18.89 -19.37 12.86
CA VAL A 3 17.58 -18.73 12.66
C VAL A 3 16.79 -18.89 13.95
N VAL A 4 16.64 -17.79 14.71
CA VAL A 4 15.84 -17.79 15.92
C VAL A 4 14.37 -17.78 15.52
N HIS A 5 13.71 -18.93 15.65
CA HIS A 5 12.26 -19.05 15.50
C HIS A 5 11.56 -18.55 16.76
N VAL A 6 11.22 -17.26 16.79
CA VAL A 6 10.39 -16.69 17.85
C VAL A 6 8.94 -17.14 17.65
N LYS A 7 8.47 -18.08 18.48
CA LYS A 7 7.03 -18.35 18.64
C LYS A 7 6.41 -17.23 19.49
N LEU A 8 5.86 -16.21 18.83
CA LEU A 8 5.01 -15.22 19.48
C LEU A 8 3.69 -15.92 19.88
N GLY A 9 3.48 -16.12 21.19
CA GLY A 9 2.20 -16.55 21.73
C GLY A 9 1.08 -15.53 21.46
N PRO A 10 -0.19 -15.87 21.75
CA PRO A 10 -1.36 -15.02 21.45
C PRO A 10 -1.46 -13.74 22.32
N GLY A 11 -0.40 -13.38 23.05
CA GLY A 11 -0.36 -12.22 23.91
C GLY A 11 -0.53 -10.92 23.12
N LYS A 12 -1.36 -10.01 23.63
CA LYS A 12 -1.46 -8.65 23.09
C LYS A 12 -0.07 -8.02 23.15
N LEU A 13 0.44 -7.56 22.00
CA LEU A 13 1.71 -6.84 21.94
C LEU A 13 1.69 -5.66 22.90
N ALA A 14 2.76 -5.49 23.67
CA ALA A 14 2.98 -4.26 24.44
C ALA A 14 3.03 -3.03 23.52
N PRO A 15 2.74 -1.82 24.02
CA PRO A 15 2.75 -0.60 23.21
C PRO A 15 4.03 -0.41 22.37
N HIS A 16 5.20 -0.72 22.96
CA HIS A 16 6.47 -0.68 22.25
C HIS A 16 6.54 -1.66 21.07
N GLY A 17 6.10 -2.91 21.26
CA GLY A 17 6.08 -3.93 20.21
C GLY A 17 5.14 -3.56 19.05
N LYS A 18 3.98 -2.95 19.35
CA LYS A 18 3.07 -2.41 18.33
C LYS A 18 3.75 -1.34 17.48
N LYS A 19 4.48 -0.42 18.11
CA LYS A 19 5.24 0.63 17.42
C LYS A 19 6.35 0.04 16.54
N MET A 20 7.08 -0.97 17.03
CA MET A 20 8.12 -1.65 16.23
C MET A 20 7.55 -2.34 14.99
N VAL A 21 6.44 -3.05 15.12
CA VAL A 21 5.76 -3.70 13.98
C VAL A 21 5.34 -2.65 12.95
N ALA A 22 4.71 -1.57 13.39
CA ALA A 22 4.32 -0.49 12.49
C ALA A 22 5.56 0.14 11.82
N HIS A 23 6.62 0.46 12.56
CA HIS A 23 7.84 1.02 11.98
C HIS A 23 8.46 0.10 10.92
N ALA A 24 8.59 -1.20 11.21
CA ALA A 24 9.11 -2.18 10.25
C ALA A 24 8.23 -2.30 8.99
N MET A 25 6.91 -2.29 9.14
CA MET A 25 5.98 -2.27 8.02
C MET A 25 6.12 -1.00 7.18
N PHE A 26 6.31 0.16 7.81
CA PHE A 26 6.46 1.43 7.11
C PHE A 26 7.71 1.43 6.24
N HIS A 27 8.85 0.96 6.77
CA HIS A 27 10.07 0.77 5.99
C HIS A 27 9.82 -0.12 4.76
N LYS A 28 9.18 -1.28 4.93
CA LYS A 28 8.84 -2.17 3.80
C LYS A 28 7.98 -1.46 2.74
N GLY A 29 6.92 -0.77 3.18
CA GLY A 29 6.04 -0.02 2.28
C GLY A 29 6.80 1.05 1.48
N THR A 30 7.67 1.81 2.14
CA THR A 30 8.49 2.82 1.46
C THR A 30 9.48 2.24 0.46
N HIS A 31 10.01 1.03 0.71
CA HIS A 31 10.89 0.35 -0.25
C HIS A 31 10.14 -0.12 -1.49
N PHE A 32 8.89 -0.60 -1.37
CA PHE A 32 8.06 -0.92 -2.55
C PHE A 32 7.78 0.33 -3.39
N VAL A 33 7.47 1.46 -2.75
CA VAL A 33 7.29 2.75 -3.46
C VAL A 33 8.59 3.21 -4.12
N ALA A 34 9.73 3.11 -3.44
CA ALA A 34 11.02 3.47 -4.03
C ALA A 34 11.38 2.56 -5.22
N ALA A 35 11.11 1.25 -5.10
CA ALA A 35 11.31 0.30 -6.18
C ALA A 35 10.42 0.60 -7.39
N SER A 36 9.16 1.00 -7.18
CA SER A 36 8.28 1.38 -8.31
C SER A 36 8.78 2.65 -9.02
N VAL A 37 9.28 3.64 -8.27
CA VAL A 37 9.92 4.85 -8.84
C VAL A 37 11.12 4.48 -9.68
N LEU A 38 12.05 3.70 -9.12
CA LEU A 38 13.27 3.31 -9.82
C LEU A 38 12.97 2.48 -11.06
N LEU A 39 12.06 1.52 -10.97
CA LEU A 39 11.71 0.68 -12.10
C LEU A 39 11.03 1.48 -13.22
N LYS A 40 10.16 2.44 -12.87
CA LYS A 40 9.56 3.37 -13.83
C LYS A 40 10.63 4.18 -14.57
N ASP A 41 11.59 4.73 -13.82
CA ASP A 41 12.70 5.52 -14.36
C ASP A 41 13.59 4.72 -15.32
N LYS A 42 13.78 3.42 -15.04
CA LYS A 42 14.55 2.50 -15.89
C LYS A 42 13.76 1.91 -17.07
N GLY A 43 12.52 2.35 -17.31
CA GLY A 43 11.69 1.84 -18.39
C GLY A 43 11.26 0.37 -18.20
N GLY A 44 11.14 -0.08 -16.94
CA GLY A 44 10.70 -1.44 -16.63
C GLY A 44 9.24 -1.70 -17.03
N PHE A 45 8.84 -2.98 -16.98
CA PHE A 45 7.49 -3.42 -17.31
C PHE A 45 6.43 -2.67 -16.52
N HIS A 46 5.47 -2.07 -17.24
CA HIS A 46 4.46 -1.20 -16.66
C HIS A 46 3.65 -1.89 -15.55
N ASP A 47 3.23 -3.13 -15.76
CA ASP A 47 2.45 -3.90 -14.77
C ASP A 47 3.21 -4.13 -13.48
N VAL A 48 4.51 -4.40 -13.58
CA VAL A 48 5.38 -4.58 -12.43
C VAL A 48 5.53 -3.25 -11.67
N VAL A 49 5.65 -2.13 -12.38
CA VAL A 49 5.66 -0.79 -11.77
C VAL A 49 4.35 -0.53 -11.02
N LEU A 50 3.21 -0.79 -11.66
CA LEU A 50 1.89 -0.63 -11.05
C LEU A 50 1.70 -1.55 -9.85
N HIS A 51 2.17 -2.79 -9.93
CA HIS A 51 2.10 -3.76 -8.86
C HIS A 51 2.89 -3.29 -7.63
N LEU A 52 4.15 -2.85 -7.83
CA LEU A 52 5.00 -2.32 -6.76
C LEU A 52 4.40 -1.06 -6.14
N LEU A 53 3.83 -0.16 -6.97
CA LEU A 53 3.15 1.03 -6.49
C LEU A 53 1.93 0.67 -5.63
N ALA A 54 1.06 -0.23 -6.11
CA ALA A 54 -0.12 -0.67 -5.39
C ALA A 54 0.23 -1.36 -4.06
N GLN A 55 1.21 -2.26 -4.07
CA GLN A 55 1.67 -2.95 -2.87
C GLN A 55 2.32 -1.97 -1.87
N GLY A 56 3.12 -1.02 -2.36
CA GLY A 56 3.68 0.04 -1.52
C GLY A 56 2.60 0.93 -0.90
N LEU A 57 1.62 1.36 -1.69
CA LEU A 57 0.49 2.15 -1.22
C LEU A 57 -0.34 1.40 -0.18
N GLU A 58 -0.68 0.13 -0.42
CA GLU A 58 -1.41 -0.72 0.53
C GLU A 58 -0.70 -0.76 1.89
N VAL A 59 0.60 -1.07 1.89
CA VAL A 59 1.39 -1.17 3.12
C VAL A 59 1.47 0.17 3.84
N VAL A 60 1.69 1.28 3.10
CA VAL A 60 1.74 2.64 3.66
C VAL A 60 0.39 3.05 4.25
N GLN A 61 -0.73 2.72 3.60
CA GLN A 61 -2.06 3.01 4.15
C GLN A 61 -2.32 2.24 5.44
N LYS A 62 -2.08 0.93 5.40
CA LYS A 62 -2.27 0.04 6.55
C LYS A 62 -1.43 0.46 7.74
N VAL A 63 -0.18 0.83 7.52
CA VAL A 63 0.71 1.17 8.61
C VAL A 63 0.38 2.53 9.24
N LEU A 64 -0.06 3.50 8.43
CA LEU A 64 -0.58 4.77 8.95
C LEU A 64 -1.84 4.56 9.80
N LEU A 65 -2.70 3.62 9.42
CA LEU A 65 -3.84 3.22 10.26
C LEU A 65 -3.38 2.59 11.57
N LEU A 66 -2.42 1.66 11.53
CA LEU A 66 -1.87 1.04 12.74
C LEU A 66 -1.19 2.04 13.68
N ALA A 67 -0.51 3.05 13.13
CA ALA A 67 0.07 4.13 13.93
C ALA A 67 -0.99 4.99 14.62
N ARG A 68 -2.18 5.10 14.00
CA ARG A 68 -3.30 5.84 14.59
C ARG A 68 -3.95 5.07 15.72
N ASP A 69 -4.25 3.79 15.50
CA ASP A 69 -4.89 2.92 16.47
C ASP A 69 -4.62 1.45 16.12
N TYR A 70 -3.57 0.89 16.72
CA TYR A 70 -3.11 -0.45 16.38
C TYR A 70 -4.19 -1.51 16.63
N ASP A 71 -4.85 -1.47 17.79
CA ASP A 71 -5.80 -2.51 18.18
C ASP A 71 -7.08 -2.46 17.33
N LYS A 72 -7.53 -1.27 16.94
CA LYS A 72 -8.67 -1.10 16.03
C LYS A 72 -8.37 -1.61 14.62
N TYR A 73 -7.18 -1.32 14.08
CA TYR A 73 -6.89 -1.56 12.67
C TYR A 73 -6.18 -2.89 12.40
N ARG A 74 -5.47 -3.48 13.36
CA ARG A 74 -4.81 -4.78 13.22
C ARG A 74 -5.75 -5.90 12.72
N PRO A 75 -6.96 -6.11 13.27
CA PRO A 75 -7.86 -7.14 12.76
C PRO A 75 -8.39 -6.82 11.36
N ARG A 76 -8.41 -5.54 10.97
CA ARG A 76 -8.98 -5.07 9.69
C ARG A 76 -8.02 -5.18 8.51
N LEU A 77 -6.72 -5.43 8.76
CA LEU A 77 -5.67 -5.43 7.72
C LEU A 77 -5.90 -6.48 6.63
N ARG A 78 -6.39 -7.67 7.01
CA ARG A 78 -6.70 -8.75 6.06
C ARG A 78 -8.07 -8.57 5.44
N LYS A 79 -9.08 -8.30 6.27
CA LYS A 79 -10.44 -7.94 5.85
C LYS A 79 -11.04 -6.98 6.88
N PRO A 80 -11.77 -5.92 6.46
CA PRO A 80 -12.19 -5.67 5.07
C PRO A 80 -11.14 -4.96 4.20
N LEU A 81 -10.03 -4.45 4.76
CA LEU A 81 -9.09 -3.62 3.97
C LEU A 81 -8.41 -4.43 2.86
N GLY A 82 -7.81 -5.58 3.20
CA GLY A 82 -7.25 -6.51 2.22
C GLY A 82 -6.37 -5.83 1.17
N HIS A 83 -6.63 -6.10 -0.10
CA HIS A 83 -5.96 -5.49 -1.25
C HIS A 83 -6.75 -4.29 -1.82
N ASP A 84 -7.78 -3.80 -1.12
CA ASP A 84 -8.61 -2.70 -1.58
C ASP A 84 -7.99 -1.34 -1.18
N LEU A 85 -7.38 -0.70 -2.17
CA LEU A 85 -6.66 0.56 -1.99
C LEU A 85 -7.61 1.74 -1.75
N VAL A 86 -8.86 1.64 -2.24
CA VAL A 86 -9.89 2.66 -2.05
C VAL A 86 -10.42 2.60 -0.61
N LEU A 87 -10.75 1.41 -0.10
CA LEU A 87 -11.12 1.23 1.30
C LEU A 87 -9.99 1.64 2.25
N GLY A 88 -8.74 1.36 1.90
CA GLY A 88 -7.57 1.84 2.64
C GLY A 88 -7.47 3.37 2.68
N ALA A 89 -7.71 4.04 1.56
CA ALA A 89 -7.70 5.50 1.49
C ALA A 89 -8.87 6.14 2.24
N ASP A 90 -10.07 5.58 2.15
CA ASP A 90 -11.25 6.05 2.88
C ASP A 90 -11.09 5.88 4.39
N ALA A 91 -10.52 4.74 4.82
CA ALA A 91 -10.18 4.52 6.22
C ALA A 91 -9.17 5.57 6.74
N LEU A 92 -8.16 5.94 5.94
CA LEU A 92 -7.23 7.01 6.31
C LEU A 92 -7.92 8.37 6.40
N HIS A 93 -8.78 8.68 5.42
CA HIS A 93 -9.53 9.92 5.41
C HIS A 93 -10.34 10.08 6.70
N GLN A 94 -11.03 9.02 7.13
CA GLN A 94 -11.76 8.99 8.40
C GLN A 94 -10.82 9.08 9.63
N ALA A 95 -9.74 8.31 9.64
CA ALA A 95 -8.82 8.20 10.79
C ALA A 95 -8.06 9.50 11.08
N TYR A 96 -7.72 10.25 10.03
CA TYR A 96 -6.91 11.47 10.09
C TYR A 96 -7.68 12.75 9.73
N ARG A 97 -8.98 12.66 9.47
CA ARG A 97 -9.84 13.78 9.05
C ARG A 97 -9.24 14.56 7.87
N LEU A 98 -8.78 13.83 6.87
CA LEU A 98 -8.14 14.42 5.69
C LEU A 98 -9.17 15.16 4.83
N LYS A 99 -8.72 16.02 3.92
CA LYS A 99 -9.62 16.59 2.91
C LYS A 99 -10.12 15.49 1.95
N PRO A 100 -11.31 15.65 1.36
CA PRO A 100 -11.82 14.71 0.36
C PRO A 100 -10.84 14.54 -0.80
N MET A 101 -10.79 13.33 -1.33
CA MET A 101 -9.96 13.03 -2.49
C MET A 101 -10.56 13.69 -3.73
N LYS A 102 -9.71 14.32 -4.55
CA LYS A 102 -10.13 14.86 -5.85
C LYS A 102 -10.62 13.72 -6.75
N LYS A 103 -11.57 14.01 -7.65
CA LYS A 103 -12.23 13.01 -8.49
C LYS A 103 -11.24 12.23 -9.35
N GLU A 104 -10.24 12.90 -9.88
CA GLU A 104 -9.21 12.32 -10.76
C GLU A 104 -8.38 11.29 -10.01
N VAL A 105 -7.89 11.67 -8.82
CA VAL A 105 -7.12 10.78 -7.93
C VAL A 105 -7.97 9.56 -7.56
N ARG A 106 -9.26 9.75 -7.27
CA ARG A 106 -10.16 8.66 -6.87
C ARG A 106 -10.41 7.69 -8.04
N SER A 107 -10.58 8.23 -9.24
CA SER A 107 -10.77 7.42 -10.46
C SER A 107 -9.55 6.56 -10.75
N GLU A 108 -8.35 7.14 -10.71
CA GLU A 108 -7.10 6.40 -10.89
C GLU A 108 -6.91 5.34 -9.79
N LEU A 109 -7.21 5.69 -8.54
CA LEU A 109 -7.07 4.78 -7.41
C LEU A 109 -8.03 3.60 -7.52
N GLN A 110 -9.27 3.84 -7.96
CA GLN A 110 -10.25 2.79 -8.19
C GLN A 110 -9.75 1.82 -9.25
N ALA A 111 -9.34 2.35 -10.41
CA ALA A 111 -8.85 1.52 -11.51
C ALA A 111 -7.62 0.69 -11.09
N LEU A 112 -6.66 1.29 -10.37
CA LEU A 112 -5.50 0.57 -9.83
C LEU A 112 -5.91 -0.50 -8.80
N SER A 113 -6.87 -0.18 -7.92
CA SER A 113 -7.36 -1.08 -6.89
C SER A 113 -8.00 -2.33 -7.50
N ASP A 114 -8.81 -2.16 -8.55
CA ASP A 114 -9.50 -3.27 -9.22
C ASP A 114 -8.49 -4.24 -9.84
N HIS A 115 -7.52 -3.72 -10.62
CA HIS A 115 -6.46 -4.54 -11.22
C HIS A 115 -5.59 -5.25 -10.18
N TYR A 116 -5.28 -4.55 -9.08
CA TYR A 116 -4.43 -5.10 -8.02
C TYR A 116 -5.14 -6.20 -7.21
N ARG A 117 -6.43 -6.02 -6.91
CA ARG A 117 -7.27 -7.00 -6.20
C ARG A 117 -7.49 -8.27 -7.01
N GLU A 118 -7.61 -8.13 -8.32
CA GLU A 118 -7.80 -9.25 -9.26
C GLU A 118 -6.47 -9.93 -9.66
N HIS A 119 -5.35 -9.48 -9.10
CA HIS A 119 -4.01 -9.99 -9.38
C HIS A 119 -3.56 -9.89 -10.85
N LEU A 120 -4.21 -9.03 -11.63
CA LEU A 120 -3.92 -8.82 -13.06
C LEU A 120 -2.52 -8.23 -13.30
N LEU A 121 -1.92 -7.60 -12.30
CA LEU A 121 -0.60 -6.96 -12.40
C LEU A 121 0.58 -7.91 -12.12
N ARG A 122 0.34 -9.19 -11.78
CA ARG A 122 1.37 -10.11 -11.25
C ARG A 122 1.65 -11.33 -12.10
N TYR A 123 0.60 -11.90 -12.71
CA TYR A 123 0.71 -13.15 -13.44
C TYR A 123 0.49 -12.88 -14.92
N GLY A 124 1.43 -13.38 -15.73
CA GLY A 124 1.26 -13.53 -17.16
C GLY A 124 -0.04 -14.28 -17.46
N GLY A 125 -1.00 -13.64 -18.09
CA GLY A 125 -2.29 -14.24 -18.45
C GLY A 125 -2.73 -13.85 -19.86
N ILE A 126 -3.86 -14.40 -20.29
CA ILE A 126 -4.49 -14.06 -21.59
C ILE A 126 -4.73 -12.55 -21.68
N HIS A 127 -5.01 -11.88 -20.56
CA HIS A 127 -5.17 -10.43 -20.52
C HIS A 127 -3.86 -9.70 -20.87
N ASP A 128 -2.67 -10.24 -20.65
CA ASP A 128 -1.42 -9.57 -21.07
C ASP A 128 -1.17 -9.68 -22.58
N ILE A 129 -1.79 -10.68 -23.23
CA ILE A 129 -1.69 -10.92 -24.68
C ILE A 129 -2.79 -10.15 -25.43
N PHE A 130 -4.01 -10.13 -24.91
CA PHE A 130 -5.19 -9.57 -25.56
C PHE A 130 -5.71 -8.26 -24.94
N GLY A 131 -5.35 -8.00 -23.68
CA GLY A 131 -5.81 -6.87 -22.88
C GLY A 131 -4.68 -5.88 -22.61
N ARG A 132 -4.53 -4.88 -23.48
CA ARG A 132 -3.70 -3.69 -23.20
C ARG A 132 -4.21 -2.83 -22.02
N ALA A 133 -5.17 -3.32 -21.23
CA ALA A 133 -5.92 -2.55 -20.24
C ALA A 133 -5.02 -1.91 -19.18
N SER A 134 -3.93 -2.59 -18.79
CA SER A 134 -2.97 -2.05 -17.83
C SER A 134 -1.98 -1.07 -18.43
N LEU A 135 -1.64 -1.18 -19.71
CA LEU A 135 -0.78 -0.20 -20.41
C LEU A 135 -1.45 1.18 -20.53
N GLU A 136 -2.78 1.24 -20.46
CA GLU A 136 -3.56 2.47 -20.54
C GLU A 136 -3.87 3.08 -19.15
N LEU A 137 -3.55 2.38 -18.06
CA LEU A 137 -3.76 2.87 -16.70
C LEU A 137 -2.88 4.08 -16.39
N LYS A 138 -3.49 5.27 -16.46
CA LYS A 138 -2.89 6.49 -15.94
C LYS A 138 -2.97 6.49 -14.42
N VAL A 139 -1.82 6.60 -13.77
CA VAL A 139 -1.71 6.60 -12.31
C VAL A 139 -0.90 7.79 -11.78
N ASP A 140 -0.73 8.86 -12.55
CA ASP A 140 0.15 9.97 -12.18
C ASP A 140 -0.31 10.70 -10.92
N HIS A 141 -1.62 10.86 -10.73
CA HIS A 141 -2.17 11.48 -9.53
C HIS A 141 -2.02 10.56 -8.31
N VAL A 142 -2.29 9.26 -8.46
CA VAL A 142 -2.06 8.25 -7.41
C VAL A 142 -0.59 8.18 -7.04
N PHE A 143 0.31 8.20 -8.01
CA PHE A 143 1.75 8.13 -7.80
C PHE A 143 2.24 9.30 -6.92
N ARG A 144 1.90 10.54 -7.31
CA ARG A 144 2.24 11.75 -6.53
C ARG A 144 1.67 11.68 -5.12
N ARG A 145 0.42 11.22 -4.98
CA ARG A 145 -0.23 11.05 -3.67
C ARG A 145 0.47 10.00 -2.81
N THR A 146 0.87 8.87 -3.38
CA THR A 146 1.58 7.80 -2.67
C THR A 146 2.92 8.30 -2.14
N VAL A 147 3.69 9.02 -2.96
CA VAL A 147 4.92 9.68 -2.52
C VAL A 147 4.63 10.66 -1.37
N ALA A 148 3.61 11.51 -1.49
CA ALA A 148 3.23 12.43 -0.41
C ALA A 148 2.84 11.71 0.90
N LEU A 149 2.13 10.58 0.81
CA LEU A 149 1.80 9.75 1.97
C LEU A 149 3.05 9.16 2.64
N THR A 150 4.06 8.75 1.87
CA THR A 150 5.33 8.30 2.46
C THR A 150 6.04 9.43 3.21
N LEU A 151 6.01 10.66 2.69
CA LEU A 151 6.59 11.82 3.36
C LEU A 151 5.84 12.16 4.65
N LEU A 152 4.51 12.04 4.66
CA LEU A 152 3.69 12.18 5.85
C LEU A 152 4.04 11.11 6.89
N GLY A 153 4.12 9.84 6.46
CA GLY A 153 4.47 8.73 7.33
C GLY A 153 5.83 8.90 8.01
N ARG A 154 6.83 9.47 7.32
CA ARG A 154 8.12 9.80 7.93
C ARG A 154 7.98 10.74 9.13
N ARG A 155 6.97 11.62 9.17
CA ARG A 155 6.72 12.49 10.34
C ARG A 155 6.05 11.74 11.50
N VAL A 156 5.24 10.73 11.20
CA VAL A 156 4.56 9.88 12.20
C VAL A 156 5.55 8.92 12.86
N PHE A 157 6.56 8.47 12.12
CA PHE A 157 7.52 7.46 12.54
C PHE A 157 8.92 8.01 12.89
N LYS A 158 9.09 9.34 12.94
CA LYS A 158 10.23 9.99 13.60
C LYS A 158 10.15 9.79 15.11
#